data_AF-A0A838ERM4-F1
#
_entry.id   AF-A0A838ERM4-F1
#
_cell.length_a   1.000
_cell.length_b   1.000
_cell.length_c   1.000
_cell.angle_alpha   90.00
_cell.angle_beta   90.00
_cell.angle_gamma   90.00
#
_symmetry.space_group_name_H-M   'P 1'
#
loop_
_entity.id
_entity.type
_entity.pdbx_description
1 polymer ?
#
loop_
_entity_poly.entity_id
_entity_poly.type
_entity_poly.pdbx_seq_one_letter_code
_entity_poly.pdbx_strand_id
1 'polypeptide(L)'
;MKALLLTILLACSCSKKTPLTKDAMGLRLTDVQMNITHLNEIEWLVGKQKEAKVTQSIIMIVDMPKVAEDDLDHLFDLKGIDSWILRLIVQRGSERQDLGSLYTRFKAKKVSRGQGGGAPTSVTIKIYYAAAYPSERFRFFHCPAFGHSKRISNMRIAGEEDQTFDLPIEQMTSYPEKSHLVELAPSSFNGGNSLVGEYFVEIAPYNSEKKVIYSAFKRIPMYVEVTSEKEQSVKSCLGVHEEIQ
;
A
#
# COMPACT_ATOMS: atom_id res chain seq x y z
N MET A 1 47.25 -10.32 17.40
CA MET A 1 45.80 -10.56 17.62
C MET A 1 45.04 -9.37 18.24
N LYS A 2 45.49 -8.11 18.08
CA LYS A 2 44.73 -6.91 18.52
C LYS A 2 44.17 -6.04 17.38
N ALA A 3 44.63 -6.27 16.14
CA ALA A 3 44.19 -5.48 14.98
C ALA A 3 42.90 -6.00 14.31
N LEU A 4 42.46 -7.24 14.63
CA LEU A 4 41.29 -7.87 13.99
C LEU A 4 39.94 -7.46 14.63
N LEU A 5 39.96 -6.91 15.85
CA LEU A 5 38.75 -6.48 16.56
C LEU A 5 38.30 -5.06 16.21
N LEU A 6 39.15 -4.25 15.56
CA LEU A 6 38.82 -2.86 15.22
C LEU A 6 38.07 -2.73 13.89
N THR A 7 38.18 -3.73 13.00
CA THR A 7 37.53 -3.72 11.68
C THR A 7 36.05 -4.13 11.74
N ILE A 8 35.60 -4.77 12.82
CA ILE A 8 34.22 -5.28 12.99
C ILE A 8 33.27 -4.19 13.54
N LEU A 9 33.79 -3.13 14.15
CA LEU A 9 32.97 -2.04 14.73
C LEU A 9 32.60 -0.92 13.74
N LEU A 10 33.12 -0.94 12.51
CA LEU A 10 32.86 0.08 11.48
C LEU A 10 31.82 -0.34 10.43
N ALA A 11 31.28 -1.56 10.52
CA ALA A 11 30.12 -1.98 9.74
C ALA A 11 28.80 -1.56 10.39
N CYS A 12 28.76 -0.40 11.06
CA CYS A 12 27.51 0.26 11.40
C CYS A 12 26.82 0.65 10.09
N SER A 13 25.95 -0.24 9.61
CA SER A 13 25.02 0.00 8.52
C SER A 13 24.08 1.14 8.90
N CYS A 14 24.52 2.38 8.74
CA CYS A 14 23.69 3.57 8.82
C CYS A 14 22.68 3.51 7.68
N SER A 15 21.44 3.15 7.99
CA SER A 15 20.33 3.38 7.07
C SER A 15 20.17 4.90 6.89
N LYS A 16 20.19 5.37 5.64
CA LYS A 16 19.93 6.79 5.32
C LYS A 16 18.52 7.12 5.82
N LYS A 17 18.43 8.01 6.81
CA LYS A 17 17.16 8.56 7.29
C LYS A 17 16.77 9.75 6.44
N THR A 18 15.48 9.99 6.29
CA THR A 18 14.89 11.17 5.65
C THR A 18 14.96 12.34 6.66
N PRO A 19 15.77 13.38 6.41
CA PRO A 19 15.88 14.50 7.33
C PRO A 19 14.68 15.44 7.24
N LEU A 20 14.25 15.96 8.40
CA LEU A 20 13.33 17.08 8.50
C LEU A 20 14.11 18.40 8.42
N THR A 21 13.81 19.22 7.40
CA THR A 21 14.48 20.51 7.20
C THR A 21 13.50 21.66 7.36
N LYS A 22 13.99 22.76 7.95
CA LYS A 22 13.26 24.02 8.08
C LYS A 22 14.06 25.11 7.39
N ASP A 23 13.50 25.67 6.33
CA ASP A 23 14.08 26.75 5.55
C ASP A 23 13.12 27.94 5.41
N ALA A 24 13.47 28.91 4.57
CA ALA A 24 12.63 30.08 4.29
C ALA A 24 11.28 29.72 3.62
N MET A 25 11.17 28.55 3.00
CA MET A 25 9.96 28.06 2.35
C MET A 25 9.07 27.24 3.29
N GLY A 26 9.57 26.89 4.48
CA GLY A 26 8.81 26.21 5.52
C GLY A 26 9.47 24.94 6.02
N LEU A 27 8.65 24.05 6.56
CA LEU A 27 9.08 22.75 7.07
C LEU A 27 8.85 21.71 5.98
N ARG A 28 9.82 20.84 5.71
CA ARG A 28 9.69 19.76 4.72
C ARG A 28 10.52 18.55 5.11
N LEU A 29 10.12 17.37 4.65
CA LEU A 29 10.97 16.19 4.62
C LEU A 29 11.65 16.12 3.25
N THR A 30 12.97 16.13 3.23
CA THR A 30 13.77 16.05 2.00
C THR A 30 14.31 14.65 1.79
N ASP A 31 14.60 14.29 0.54
CA ASP A 31 15.14 12.97 0.19
C ASP A 31 14.24 11.81 0.70
N VAL A 32 12.92 11.96 0.60
CA VAL A 32 11.99 10.88 0.91
C VAL A 32 12.17 9.81 -0.15
N GLN A 33 12.51 8.59 0.29
CA GLN A 33 12.58 7.42 -0.58
C GLN A 33 11.50 6.42 -0.15
N MET A 34 10.69 5.98 -1.11
CA MET A 34 9.64 4.98 -0.93
C MET A 34 9.59 4.08 -2.15
N ASN A 35 9.68 2.78 -1.91
CA ASN A 35 9.75 1.77 -2.96
C ASN A 35 8.58 0.79 -2.85
N ILE A 36 8.29 0.10 -3.95
CA ILE A 36 7.45 -1.10 -3.95
C ILE A 36 8.40 -2.29 -3.93
N THR A 37 8.54 -2.94 -2.78
CA THR A 37 9.57 -3.99 -2.57
C THR A 37 9.09 -5.39 -2.92
N HIS A 38 7.77 -5.58 -3.01
CA HIS A 38 7.19 -6.88 -3.32
C HIS A 38 5.93 -6.70 -4.16
N LEU A 39 5.77 -7.58 -5.15
CA LEU A 39 4.56 -7.72 -5.96
C LEU A 39 4.27 -9.21 -6.13
N ASN A 40 3.07 -9.64 -5.78
CA ASN A 40 2.66 -11.03 -5.92
C ASN A 40 1.18 -11.17 -6.31
N GLU A 41 0.88 -12.25 -7.01
CA GLU A 41 -0.48 -12.65 -7.36
C GLU A 41 -0.98 -13.64 -6.30
N ILE A 42 -2.22 -13.48 -5.84
CA ILE A 42 -2.92 -14.52 -5.08
C ILE A 42 -3.80 -15.30 -6.04
N GLU A 43 -3.46 -16.56 -6.27
CA GLU A 43 -4.29 -17.47 -7.05
C GLU A 43 -5.53 -17.92 -6.26
N TRP A 44 -6.65 -18.12 -6.96
CA TRP A 44 -7.87 -18.76 -6.47
C TRP A 44 -8.19 -19.97 -7.34
N LEU A 45 -8.25 -21.14 -6.70
CA LEU A 45 -8.66 -22.37 -7.35
C LEU A 45 -10.19 -22.45 -7.36
N VAL A 46 -10.77 -22.55 -8.56
CA VAL A 46 -12.21 -22.47 -8.80
C VAL A 46 -12.68 -23.61 -9.69
N GLY A 47 -13.99 -23.86 -9.68
CA GLY A 47 -14.64 -25.02 -10.25
C GLY A 47 -15.00 -26.06 -9.19
N LYS A 48 -15.95 -26.96 -9.51
CA LYS A 48 -16.45 -27.99 -8.59
C LYS A 48 -15.33 -28.89 -8.06
N GLN A 49 -14.28 -29.09 -8.85
CA GLN A 49 -13.11 -29.89 -8.49
C GLN A 49 -11.83 -29.04 -8.42
N LYS A 50 -11.95 -27.71 -8.31
CA LYS A 50 -10.81 -26.77 -8.32
C LYS A 50 -9.98 -26.89 -9.59
N GLU A 51 -10.62 -27.18 -10.72
CA GLU A 51 -9.96 -27.51 -11.98
C GLU A 51 -9.36 -26.29 -12.72
N ALA A 52 -9.71 -25.06 -12.31
CA ALA A 52 -9.22 -23.84 -12.93
C ALA A 52 -8.53 -22.93 -11.90
N LYS A 53 -7.53 -22.19 -12.37
CA LYS A 53 -6.80 -21.19 -11.59
C LYS A 53 -7.13 -19.79 -12.11
N VAL A 54 -7.80 -18.98 -11.30
CA VAL A 54 -8.06 -17.57 -11.58
C VAL A 54 -7.31 -16.70 -10.57
N THR A 55 -7.14 -15.42 -10.86
CA THR A 55 -6.51 -14.50 -9.91
C THR A 55 -7.52 -14.00 -8.90
N GLN A 56 -7.22 -14.06 -7.61
CA GLN A 56 -8.04 -13.45 -6.56
C GLN A 56 -7.74 -11.96 -6.40
N SER A 57 -6.47 -11.64 -6.27
CA SER A 57 -5.97 -10.31 -5.97
C SER A 57 -4.50 -10.17 -6.32
N ILE A 58 -4.05 -8.92 -6.40
CA ILE A 58 -2.63 -8.56 -6.37
C ILE A 58 -2.27 -8.04 -4.98
N ILE A 59 -1.07 -8.37 -4.52
CA ILE A 59 -0.48 -7.87 -3.29
C ILE A 59 0.75 -7.07 -3.65
N MET A 60 0.84 -5.85 -3.12
CA MET A 60 2.07 -5.08 -3.15
C MET A 60 2.47 -4.62 -1.75
N ILE A 61 3.78 -4.56 -1.50
CA ILE A 61 4.35 -4.04 -0.26
C ILE A 61 5.04 -2.72 -0.58
N VAL A 62 4.62 -1.66 0.09
CA VAL A 62 5.12 -0.30 -0.08
C VAL A 62 5.94 0.07 1.15
N ASP A 63 7.18 0.48 0.96
CA ASP A 63 8.03 0.95 2.04
C ASP A 63 7.59 2.35 2.51
N MET A 64 7.64 2.58 3.82
CA MET A 64 7.29 3.87 4.42
C MET A 64 8.53 4.77 4.58
N PRO A 65 8.35 6.10 4.62
CA PRO A 65 9.45 7.03 4.87
C PRO A 65 10.22 6.69 6.16
N LYS A 66 11.54 6.62 6.07
CA LYS A 66 12.44 6.32 7.20
C LYS A 66 12.86 7.62 7.90
N VAL A 67 11.96 8.20 8.68
CA VAL A 67 12.20 9.45 9.42
C VAL A 67 12.75 9.15 10.83
N ALA A 68 13.60 10.02 11.37
CA ALA A 68 14.09 9.87 12.74
C ALA A 68 12.95 10.05 13.78
N GLU A 69 12.99 9.32 14.90
CA GLU A 69 11.95 9.45 15.94
C GLU A 69 11.84 10.87 16.49
N ASP A 70 12.98 11.54 16.71
CA ASP A 70 13.01 12.95 17.16
C ASP A 70 12.31 13.91 16.17
N ASP A 71 12.46 13.65 14.87
CA ASP A 71 11.80 14.45 13.81
C ASP A 71 10.30 14.16 13.74
N LEU A 72 9.89 12.90 13.94
CA LEU A 72 8.48 12.53 14.04
C LEU A 72 7.82 13.16 15.27
N ASP A 73 8.52 13.18 16.40
CA ASP A 73 8.07 13.84 17.62
C ASP A 73 8.00 15.36 17.42
N HIS A 74 8.96 15.95 16.72
CA HIS A 74 8.89 17.36 16.35
C HIS A 74 7.67 17.69 15.46
N LEU A 75 7.34 16.83 14.49
CA LEU A 75 6.14 16.98 13.65
C LEU A 75 4.84 16.87 14.47
N PHE A 76 4.80 15.95 15.44
CA PHE A 76 3.66 15.80 16.34
C PHE A 76 3.51 17.01 17.25
N ASP A 77 4.57 17.46 17.91
CA ASP A 77 4.51 18.57 18.85
C ASP A 77 4.17 19.89 18.15
N LEU A 78 4.75 20.13 16.96
CA LEU A 78 4.57 21.39 16.24
C LEU A 78 3.23 21.48 15.50
N LYS A 79 2.77 20.39 14.88
CA LYS A 79 1.62 20.38 13.96
C LYS A 79 0.53 19.38 14.34
N GLY A 80 0.79 18.47 15.27
CA GLY A 80 -0.09 17.36 15.59
C GLY A 80 -0.08 16.27 14.51
N ILE A 81 0.95 16.20 13.66
CA ILE A 81 1.04 15.14 12.64
C ILE A 81 1.45 13.86 13.35
N ASP A 82 0.60 12.84 13.30
CA ASP A 82 0.80 11.58 14.03
C ASP A 82 0.87 10.36 13.11
N SER A 83 0.67 10.57 11.80
CA SER A 83 0.45 9.50 10.82
C SER A 83 0.89 9.87 9.42
N TRP A 84 1.15 8.85 8.60
CA TRP A 84 1.14 8.92 7.14
C TRP A 84 -0.23 8.49 6.63
N ILE A 85 -0.76 9.19 5.63
CA ILE A 85 -1.91 8.71 4.86
C ILE A 85 -1.44 8.33 3.46
N LEU A 86 -1.83 7.13 3.01
CA LEU A 86 -1.62 6.65 1.66
C LEU A 86 -2.94 6.62 0.90
N ARG A 87 -2.92 7.06 -0.35
CA ARG A 87 -4.04 6.98 -1.28
C ARG A 87 -3.66 6.07 -2.45
N LEU A 88 -4.54 5.13 -2.78
CA LEU A 88 -4.35 4.19 -3.87
C LEU A 88 -5.18 4.61 -5.08
N ILE A 89 -4.53 4.78 -6.23
CA ILE A 89 -5.17 5.19 -7.47
C ILE A 89 -4.88 4.17 -8.55
N VAL A 90 -5.88 3.85 -9.37
CA VAL A 90 -5.70 3.10 -10.62
C VAL A 90 -5.92 4.04 -11.81
N GLN A 91 -5.05 3.93 -12.80
CA GLN A 91 -5.16 4.61 -14.08
C GLN A 91 -5.36 3.59 -15.20
N ARG A 92 -6.37 3.82 -16.04
CA ARG A 92 -6.73 2.97 -17.18
C ARG A 92 -6.85 3.85 -18.42
N GLY A 93 -5.76 3.96 -19.18
CA GLY A 93 -5.66 4.94 -20.25
C GLY A 93 -5.79 6.37 -19.70
N SER A 94 -6.85 7.08 -20.07
CA SER A 94 -7.15 8.44 -19.58
C SER A 94 -8.00 8.46 -18.31
N GLU A 95 -8.62 7.33 -17.93
CA GLU A 95 -9.46 7.27 -16.74
C GLU A 95 -8.60 7.12 -15.48
N ARG A 96 -8.86 7.96 -14.48
CA ARG A 96 -8.22 7.90 -13.16
C ARG A 96 -9.28 7.65 -12.11
N GLN A 97 -9.11 6.59 -11.34
CA GLN A 97 -10.03 6.18 -10.28
C GLN A 97 -9.31 6.09 -8.94
N ASP A 98 -9.88 6.71 -7.92
CA ASP A 98 -9.47 6.55 -6.53
C ASP A 98 -10.06 5.24 -5.96
N LEU A 99 -9.20 4.34 -5.50
CA LEU A 99 -9.62 3.08 -4.89
C LEU A 99 -9.85 3.22 -3.38
N GLY A 100 -9.31 4.28 -2.78
CA GLY A 100 -9.45 4.61 -1.37
C GLY A 100 -8.12 4.91 -0.69
N SER A 101 -8.23 5.22 0.60
CA SER A 101 -7.10 5.65 1.42
C SER A 101 -6.96 4.81 2.69
N LEU A 102 -5.72 4.67 3.14
CA LEU A 102 -5.34 4.05 4.39
C LEU A 102 -4.40 4.97 5.13
N TYR A 103 -4.25 4.81 6.44
CA TYR A 103 -3.25 5.55 7.19
C TYR A 103 -2.51 4.67 8.18
N THR A 104 -1.30 5.08 8.50
CA THR A 104 -0.44 4.42 9.45
C THR A 104 0.14 5.42 10.43
N ARG A 105 0.08 5.09 11.72
CA ARG A 105 0.56 5.96 12.80
C ARG A 105 2.08 5.85 12.95
N PHE A 106 2.70 6.95 13.37
CA PHE A 106 4.12 6.97 13.74
C PHE A 106 4.38 6.13 15.01
N LYS A 107 3.42 6.11 15.94
CA LYS A 107 3.49 5.35 17.19
C LYS A 107 2.19 4.57 17.40
N ALA A 108 2.30 3.32 17.82
CA ALA A 108 1.14 2.49 18.15
C ALA A 108 0.46 3.02 19.43
N LYS A 109 -0.88 3.16 19.44
CA LYS A 109 -1.62 3.71 20.59
C LYS A 109 -1.57 2.82 21.85
N LYS A 110 -1.36 1.51 21.70
CA LYS A 110 -1.26 0.54 22.81
C LYS A 110 -0.33 -0.61 22.45
N VAL A 111 0.92 -0.51 22.87
CA VAL A 111 1.86 -1.63 22.80
C VAL A 111 1.62 -2.52 24.02
N SER A 112 1.07 -3.71 23.83
CA SER A 112 1.15 -4.77 24.83
C SER A 112 2.62 -5.09 25.09
N ARG A 113 3.01 -5.23 26.36
CA ARG A 113 4.40 -5.50 26.79
C ARG A 113 5.03 -6.59 25.90
N GLY A 114 6.02 -6.22 25.07
CA GLY A 114 6.83 -7.16 24.28
C GLY A 114 6.83 -6.97 22.76
N GLN A 115 5.96 -6.13 22.17
CA GLN A 115 6.08 -5.75 20.75
C GLN A 115 6.78 -4.39 20.61
N GLY A 116 7.72 -4.25 19.68
CA GLY A 116 8.38 -2.97 19.42
C GLY A 116 7.36 -1.94 18.92
N GLY A 117 7.22 -0.82 19.62
CA GLY A 117 6.24 0.23 19.35
C GLY A 117 6.58 1.20 18.22
N GLY A 118 7.41 0.79 17.26
CA GLY A 118 7.88 1.65 16.18
C GLY A 118 6.85 1.87 15.08
N ALA A 119 7.03 2.95 14.31
CA ALA A 119 6.30 3.17 13.07
C ALA A 119 6.49 1.96 12.13
N PRO A 120 5.45 1.47 11.44
CA PRO A 120 5.63 0.37 10.51
C PRO A 120 6.52 0.82 9.36
N THR A 121 7.49 -0.02 9.02
CA THR A 121 8.48 0.25 7.96
C THR A 121 7.91 0.04 6.56
N SER A 122 6.77 -0.65 6.45
CA SER A 122 6.11 -0.96 5.19
C SER A 122 4.62 -1.19 5.38
N VAL A 123 3.83 -1.00 4.33
CA VAL A 123 2.40 -1.28 4.29
C VAL A 123 2.10 -2.31 3.20
N THR A 124 1.31 -3.33 3.54
CA THR A 124 0.80 -4.31 2.58
C THR A 124 -0.55 -3.87 2.03
N ILE A 125 -0.62 -3.70 0.72
CA ILE A 125 -1.83 -3.32 -0.02
C ILE A 125 -2.29 -4.54 -0.83
N LYS A 126 -3.57 -4.90 -0.71
CA LYS A 126 -4.21 -5.97 -1.49
C LYS A 126 -5.30 -5.39 -2.35
N ILE A 127 -5.28 -5.68 -3.66
CA ILE A 127 -6.28 -5.21 -4.61
C ILE A 127 -6.98 -6.43 -5.18
N TYR A 128 -8.25 -6.59 -4.84
CA TYR A 128 -9.07 -7.74 -5.25
C TYR A 128 -9.89 -7.41 -6.48
N TYR A 129 -10.18 -8.43 -7.28
CA TYR A 129 -11.34 -8.36 -8.18
C TYR A 129 -12.61 -8.17 -7.36
N ALA A 130 -13.61 -7.49 -7.92
CA ALA A 130 -14.88 -7.24 -7.25
C ALA A 130 -15.55 -8.53 -6.75
N ALA A 131 -15.47 -9.61 -7.54
CA ALA A 131 -16.00 -10.92 -7.19
C ALA A 131 -15.28 -11.61 -6.01
N ALA A 132 -14.07 -11.17 -5.68
CA ALA A 132 -13.26 -11.75 -4.61
C ALA A 132 -12.99 -10.76 -3.46
N TYR A 133 -13.50 -9.53 -3.56
CA TYR A 133 -13.37 -8.47 -2.55
C TYR A 133 -14.07 -8.90 -1.25
N PRO A 134 -13.48 -8.64 -0.06
CA PRO A 134 -13.18 -9.59 1.04
C PRO A 134 -14.38 -10.09 1.85
N SER A 135 -15.51 -10.33 1.20
CA SER A 135 -16.53 -11.22 1.69
C SER A 135 -15.95 -12.63 1.67
N GLU A 136 -15.70 -13.20 2.86
CA GLU A 136 -15.31 -14.62 2.98
C GLU A 136 -16.30 -15.53 2.28
N ARG A 137 -17.57 -15.13 2.19
CA ARG A 137 -18.64 -15.89 1.54
C ARG A 137 -18.34 -16.18 0.08
N PHE A 138 -17.84 -15.21 -0.68
CA PHE A 138 -17.53 -15.41 -2.11
C PHE A 138 -16.35 -16.35 -2.34
N ARG A 139 -15.42 -16.44 -1.38
CA ARG A 139 -14.25 -17.34 -1.49
C ARG A 139 -14.61 -18.81 -1.41
N PHE A 140 -15.76 -19.14 -0.82
CA PHE A 140 -16.23 -20.51 -0.66
C PHE A 140 -17.09 -20.99 -1.83
N PHE A 141 -17.46 -20.12 -2.77
CA PHE A 141 -18.21 -20.54 -3.94
C PHE A 141 -17.36 -21.40 -4.85
N HIS A 142 -17.95 -22.50 -5.32
CA HIS A 142 -17.31 -23.39 -6.29
C HIS A 142 -17.11 -22.65 -7.62
N CYS A 143 -18.10 -21.84 -8.00
CA CYS A 143 -18.03 -21.01 -9.18
C CYS A 143 -17.83 -19.55 -8.76
N PRO A 144 -16.90 -18.82 -9.39
CA PRO A 144 -16.68 -17.42 -9.08
C PRO A 144 -17.98 -16.62 -9.25
N ALA A 145 -18.35 -15.83 -8.23
CA ALA A 145 -19.47 -14.89 -8.36
C ALA A 145 -19.19 -13.86 -9.46
N PHE A 146 -20.23 -13.23 -10.00
CA PHE A 146 -20.14 -12.12 -10.95
C PHE A 146 -19.32 -12.44 -12.22
N GLY A 147 -19.24 -13.71 -12.61
CA GLY A 147 -18.55 -14.15 -13.83
C GLY A 147 -17.04 -13.93 -13.81
N HIS A 148 -16.40 -13.94 -12.63
CA HIS A 148 -14.96 -13.73 -12.55
C HIS A 148 -14.15 -14.97 -13.00
N SER A 149 -13.67 -14.95 -14.23
CA SER A 149 -12.87 -16.04 -14.81
C SER A 149 -11.47 -15.62 -15.25
N LYS A 150 -10.96 -14.49 -14.74
CA LYS A 150 -9.71 -13.93 -15.25
C LYS A 150 -8.48 -14.34 -14.44
N ARG A 151 -7.37 -14.53 -15.15
CA ARG A 151 -6.03 -14.69 -14.59
C ARG A 151 -5.08 -13.63 -15.12
N ILE A 152 -4.33 -12.97 -14.24
CA ILE A 152 -3.26 -12.06 -14.61
C ILE A 152 -2.18 -12.85 -15.34
N SER A 153 -1.78 -12.34 -16.50
CA SER A 153 -0.77 -12.98 -17.33
C SER A 153 0.55 -12.24 -17.32
N ASN A 154 0.52 -10.93 -17.11
CA ASN A 154 1.71 -10.10 -16.98
C ASN A 154 1.41 -8.92 -16.05
N MET A 155 2.28 -8.77 -15.06
CA MET A 155 2.34 -7.61 -14.18
C MET A 155 3.79 -7.39 -13.74
N ARG A 156 4.14 -6.14 -13.45
CA ARG A 156 5.47 -5.76 -12.99
C ARG A 156 5.42 -4.52 -12.12
N ILE A 157 6.51 -4.29 -11.39
CA ILE A 157 6.79 -3.00 -10.77
C ILE A 157 7.51 -2.15 -11.83
N ALA A 158 7.09 -0.89 -11.98
CA ALA A 158 7.63 0.09 -12.91
C ALA A 158 7.95 1.40 -12.17
N GLY A 159 8.68 2.31 -12.82
CA GLY A 159 9.13 3.59 -12.24
C GLY A 159 10.61 3.60 -11.86
N GLU A 160 11.01 4.61 -11.08
CA GLU A 160 12.41 4.87 -10.70
C GLU A 160 12.64 4.51 -9.22
N GLU A 161 13.40 3.43 -8.94
CA GLU A 161 13.59 2.88 -7.57
C GLU A 161 14.41 3.80 -6.64
N ASP A 162 15.36 4.56 -7.20
CA ASP A 162 16.25 5.43 -6.43
C ASP A 162 15.83 6.90 -6.46
N GLN A 163 14.70 7.21 -7.09
CA GLN A 163 14.20 8.58 -7.15
C GLN A 163 13.68 9.00 -5.78
N THR A 164 14.22 10.11 -5.27
CA THR A 164 13.74 10.74 -4.06
C THR A 164 12.78 11.89 -4.38
N PHE A 165 11.96 12.27 -3.40
CA PHE A 165 11.08 13.43 -3.51
C PHE A 165 11.00 14.19 -2.19
N ASP A 166 10.55 15.43 -2.27
CA ASP A 166 10.30 16.27 -1.10
C ASP A 166 8.82 16.22 -0.69
N LEU A 167 8.58 16.11 0.62
CA LEU A 167 7.26 16.24 1.23
C LEU A 167 7.18 17.55 2.03
N PRO A 168 6.62 18.63 1.46
CA PRO A 168 6.43 19.88 2.19
C PRO A 168 5.36 19.70 3.29
N ILE A 169 5.52 20.40 4.40
CA ILE A 169 4.55 20.49 5.49
C ILE A 169 3.91 21.88 5.45
N GLU A 170 2.69 21.93 4.93
CA GLU A 170 1.93 23.12 4.61
C GLU A 170 0.80 23.37 5.64
N GLN A 171 -0.21 24.15 5.23
CA GLN A 171 -1.41 24.42 6.02
C GLN A 171 -2.34 23.21 6.04
N MET A 172 -3.03 23.03 7.17
CA MET A 172 -3.96 21.91 7.33
C MET A 172 -5.14 22.02 6.36
N THR A 173 -5.44 20.92 5.68
CA THR A 173 -6.62 20.78 4.82
C THR A 173 -7.48 19.62 5.33
N SER A 174 -8.79 19.83 5.43
CA SER A 174 -9.71 18.77 5.84
C SER A 174 -9.69 17.61 4.84
N TYR A 175 -9.61 16.38 5.36
CA TYR A 175 -9.67 15.16 4.56
C TYR A 175 -10.72 14.19 5.15
N PRO A 176 -12.01 14.43 4.87
CA PRO A 176 -13.11 13.72 5.53
C PRO A 176 -13.36 12.30 4.97
N GLU A 177 -12.56 11.83 4.01
CA GLU A 177 -12.73 10.50 3.42
C GLU A 177 -12.55 9.38 4.44
N LYS A 178 -13.22 8.24 4.20
CA LYS A 178 -13.10 7.06 5.05
C LYS A 178 -11.72 6.43 4.82
N SER A 179 -10.79 6.71 5.72
CA SER A 179 -9.46 6.09 5.73
C SER A 179 -9.41 4.90 6.70
N HIS A 180 -8.75 3.83 6.27
CA HIS A 180 -8.59 2.61 7.08
C HIS A 180 -7.25 2.63 7.82
N LEU A 181 -7.26 2.31 9.11
CA LEU A 181 -6.05 2.21 9.93
C LEU A 181 -5.32 0.89 9.67
N VAL A 182 -4.04 0.97 9.34
CA VAL A 182 -3.16 -0.19 9.17
C VAL A 182 -2.60 -0.59 10.53
N GLU A 183 -3.37 -1.34 11.32
CA GLU A 183 -2.89 -1.85 12.61
C GLU A 183 -2.74 -3.38 12.63
N LEU A 184 -3.60 -4.16 11.93
CA LEU A 184 -3.63 -5.62 12.10
C LEU A 184 -4.00 -6.46 10.87
N ALA A 185 -4.54 -5.85 9.80
CA ALA A 185 -4.97 -6.58 8.60
C ALA A 185 -4.51 -5.85 7.33
N PRO A 186 -4.11 -6.59 6.27
CA PRO A 186 -3.77 -5.98 4.99
C PRO A 186 -4.92 -5.13 4.45
N SER A 187 -4.62 -3.90 4.04
CA SER A 187 -5.62 -3.02 3.47
C SER A 187 -6.11 -3.58 2.14
N SER A 188 -7.40 -3.86 2.07
CA SER A 188 -8.03 -4.49 0.92
C SER A 188 -8.79 -3.44 0.13
N PHE A 189 -8.58 -3.41 -1.18
CA PHE A 189 -9.23 -2.49 -2.11
C PHE A 189 -9.94 -3.26 -3.22
N ASN A 190 -11.06 -2.71 -3.70
CA ASN A 190 -11.81 -3.30 -4.81
C ASN A 190 -11.30 -2.70 -6.13
N GLY A 191 -10.65 -3.52 -6.95
CA GLY A 191 -10.15 -3.12 -8.26
C GLY A 191 -11.19 -3.23 -9.39
N GLY A 192 -12.40 -3.73 -9.13
CA GLY A 192 -13.44 -3.92 -10.14
C GLY A 192 -13.36 -5.28 -10.85
N ASN A 193 -13.94 -5.37 -12.06
CA ASN A 193 -13.98 -6.61 -12.86
C ASN A 193 -12.71 -6.84 -13.70
N SER A 194 -11.76 -5.91 -13.63
CA SER A 194 -10.49 -5.92 -14.35
C SER A 194 -9.45 -5.22 -13.50
N LEU A 195 -8.34 -5.90 -13.26
CA LEU A 195 -7.14 -5.37 -12.63
C LEU A 195 -6.11 -4.84 -13.64
N VAL A 196 -6.35 -4.95 -14.96
CA VAL A 196 -5.54 -4.21 -15.96
C VAL A 196 -5.54 -2.71 -15.64
N GLY A 197 -4.34 -2.13 -15.54
CA GLY A 197 -4.12 -0.72 -15.22
C GLY A 197 -2.78 -0.44 -14.55
N GLU A 198 -2.52 0.84 -14.33
CA GLU A 198 -1.37 1.34 -13.57
C GLU A 198 -1.81 1.78 -12.18
N TYR A 199 -1.18 1.23 -11.15
CA TYR A 199 -1.54 1.44 -9.75
C TYR A 199 -0.50 2.33 -9.06
N PHE A 200 -0.91 3.55 -8.76
CA PHE A 200 -0.10 4.56 -8.09
C PHE A 200 -0.44 4.62 -6.61
N VAL A 201 0.59 4.82 -5.79
CA VAL A 201 0.45 5.15 -4.38
C VAL A 201 0.86 6.60 -4.19
N GLU A 202 0.03 7.36 -3.49
CA GLU A 202 0.33 8.72 -3.10
C GLU A 202 0.36 8.83 -1.58
N ILE A 203 1.20 9.71 -1.05
CA ILE A 203 1.41 9.91 0.39
C ILE A 203 1.24 11.38 0.80
N ALA A 204 0.75 11.60 2.01
CA ALA A 204 0.77 12.90 2.69
C ALA A 204 0.97 12.75 4.22
N PRO A 205 1.52 13.76 4.91
CA PRO A 205 1.48 13.83 6.37
C PRO A 205 0.04 14.06 6.86
N TYR A 206 -0.37 13.34 7.91
CA TYR A 206 -1.75 13.27 8.37
C TYR A 206 -1.87 13.38 9.89
N ASN A 207 -2.97 13.98 10.34
CA ASN A 207 -3.44 13.87 11.73
C ASN A 207 -4.66 12.95 11.76
N SER A 208 -4.51 11.77 12.36
CA SER A 208 -5.53 10.72 12.38
C SER A 208 -6.75 11.03 13.25
N GLU A 209 -6.59 11.91 14.23
CA GLU A 209 -7.67 12.29 15.15
C GLU A 209 -8.56 13.38 14.57
N LYS A 210 -7.93 14.42 13.99
CA LYS A 210 -8.60 15.57 13.36
C LYS A 210 -9.00 15.30 11.91
N LYS A 211 -8.47 14.24 11.29
CA LYS A 211 -8.66 13.88 9.88
C LYS A 211 -8.29 15.01 8.92
N VAL A 212 -7.10 15.57 9.11
CA VAL A 212 -6.55 16.64 8.27
C VAL A 212 -5.20 16.24 7.69
N ILE A 213 -4.93 16.66 6.46
CA ILE A 213 -3.64 16.51 5.79
C ILE A 213 -2.85 17.81 5.84
N TYR A 214 -1.53 17.72 5.85
CA TYR A 214 -0.62 18.87 5.91
C TYR A 214 0.20 19.03 4.64
N SER A 215 -0.25 18.49 3.51
CA SER A 215 0.34 18.71 2.20
C SER A 215 -0.64 18.27 1.10
N ALA A 216 -0.39 18.69 -0.14
CA ALA A 216 -0.90 17.95 -1.28
C ALA A 216 -0.33 16.52 -1.28
N PHE A 217 -1.10 15.57 -1.79
CA PHE A 217 -0.64 14.21 -2.01
C PHE A 217 0.53 14.20 -3.01
N LYS A 218 1.60 13.48 -2.67
CA LYS A 218 2.72 13.23 -3.57
C LYS A 218 2.71 11.79 -4.02
N ARG A 219 2.78 11.58 -5.33
CA ARG A 219 2.93 10.27 -5.95
C ARG A 219 4.33 9.74 -5.70
N ILE A 220 4.43 8.49 -5.23
CA ILE A 220 5.72 7.82 -5.14
C ILE A 220 6.23 7.48 -6.55
N PRO A 221 7.54 7.50 -6.81
CA PRO A 221 8.11 7.24 -8.15
C PRO A 221 7.77 5.89 -8.77
N MET A 222 7.54 4.87 -7.94
CA MET A 222 7.24 3.51 -8.36
C MET A 222 5.73 3.24 -8.43
N TYR A 223 5.34 2.35 -9.34
CA TYR A 223 3.95 1.93 -9.49
C TYR A 223 3.87 0.47 -9.95
N VAL A 224 2.71 -0.16 -9.75
CA VAL A 224 2.45 -1.51 -10.27
C VAL A 224 1.71 -1.40 -11.60
N GLU A 225 2.21 -2.07 -12.62
CA GLU A 225 1.56 -2.15 -13.94
C GLU A 225 1.04 -3.57 -14.15
N VAL A 226 -0.26 -3.70 -14.41
CA VAL A 226 -0.89 -4.95 -14.88
C VAL A 226 -1.24 -4.77 -16.34
N THR A 227 -0.48 -5.39 -17.24
CA THR A 227 -0.62 -5.16 -18.69
C THR A 227 -1.68 -6.04 -19.34
N SER A 228 -1.88 -7.25 -18.83
CA SER A 228 -2.78 -8.20 -19.49
C SER A 228 -3.36 -9.26 -18.55
N GLU A 229 -4.63 -9.57 -18.80
CA GLU A 229 -5.38 -10.67 -18.21
C GLU A 229 -5.74 -11.69 -19.30
N LYS A 230 -5.90 -12.95 -18.91
CA LYS A 230 -6.41 -14.02 -19.76
C LYS A 230 -7.66 -14.62 -19.14
N GLU A 231 -8.68 -14.79 -19.97
CA GLU A 231 -9.87 -15.54 -19.60
C GLU A 231 -9.50 -17.02 -19.35
N GLN A 232 -10.06 -17.61 -18.30
CA GLN A 232 -9.91 -19.01 -17.93
C GLN A 232 -11.27 -19.68 -18.00
N SER A 233 -11.37 -20.72 -18.84
CA SER A 233 -12.60 -21.50 -18.92
C SER A 233 -12.75 -22.39 -17.69
N VAL A 234 -13.78 -22.15 -16.88
CA VAL A 234 -14.17 -23.01 -15.76
C VAL A 234 -15.31 -23.92 -16.20
N LYS A 235 -14.95 -25.08 -16.78
CA LYS A 235 -15.91 -25.97 -17.45
C LYS A 235 -17.09 -26.37 -16.56
N SER A 236 -16.88 -26.64 -15.27
CA SER A 236 -17.96 -27.03 -14.37
C SER A 236 -18.98 -25.91 -14.08
N CYS A 237 -18.63 -24.67 -14.39
CA CYS A 237 -19.44 -23.48 -14.10
C CYS A 237 -20.21 -22.96 -15.32
N LEU A 238 -20.07 -23.62 -16.48
CA LEU A 238 -20.86 -23.28 -17.66
C LEU A 238 -22.35 -23.57 -17.41
N GLY A 239 -23.20 -22.56 -17.59
CA GLY A 239 -24.66 -22.67 -17.41
C GLY A 239 -25.12 -22.73 -15.95
N VAL A 240 -24.21 -22.57 -14.99
CA VAL A 240 -24.54 -22.43 -13.56
C VAL A 240 -24.88 -20.96 -13.31
N HIS A 241 -26.14 -20.67 -12.98
CA HIS A 241 -26.51 -19.35 -12.46
C HIS A 241 -25.79 -19.11 -11.13
N GLU A 242 -25.53 -17.83 -10.81
CA GLU A 242 -24.94 -17.45 -9.52
C GLU A 242 -25.68 -18.19 -8.39
N GLU A 243 -24.94 -18.74 -7.42
CA GLU A 243 -25.56 -19.40 -6.26
C GLU A 243 -26.33 -18.32 -5.47
N ILE A 244 -27.62 -18.15 -5.80
CA ILE A 244 -28.54 -17.29 -5.07
C ILE A 244 -28.77 -17.97 -3.72
N GLN A 245 -28.33 -17.33 -2.65
CA GLN A 245 -28.82 -17.63 -1.30
C GLN A 245 -30.09 -16.85 -1.02
#